data_AF-A0A535KML5-F1
#
_entry.id   AF-A0A535KML5-F1
#
_cell.length_a   1.000
_cell.length_b   1.000
_cell.length_c   1.000
_cell.angle_alpha   90.00
_cell.angle_beta   90.00
_cell.angle_gamma   90.00
#
_symmetry.space_group_name_H-M   'P 1'
#
loop_
_entity.id
_entity.type
_entity.pdbx_description
1 polymer ?
#
loop_
_entity_poly.entity_id
_entity_poly.type
_entity_poly.pdbx_seq_one_letter_code
_entity_poly.pdbx_strand_id
1 'polypeptide(L)'
;MSNVLALILAGGQGERLSLLSQKRAKPAVPFAGKYRIIDFALSNCVNSGIADVAVLTQYRPHSLHDHIGIGKPWDLDRQKGGIHLLQ
;
A
#
# COMPACT_ATOMS: atom_id res chain seq x y z
N MET A 1 -10.63 2.84 -18.80
CA MET A 1 -9.56 3.74 -18.35
C MET A 1 -8.23 3.14 -18.76
N SER A 2 -7.67 3.58 -19.89
CA SER A 2 -6.40 3.06 -20.41
C SER A 2 -5.35 4.17 -20.28
N ASN A 3 -4.32 3.94 -19.47
CA ASN A 3 -3.23 4.85 -19.06
C ASN A 3 -3.53 5.74 -17.84
N VAL A 4 -3.77 5.14 -16.68
CA VAL A 4 -3.76 5.84 -15.38
C VAL A 4 -2.74 5.17 -14.47
N LEU A 5 -1.85 5.96 -13.88
CA LEU A 5 -0.97 5.55 -12.79
C LEU A 5 -1.53 6.09 -11.47
N ALA A 6 -1.82 5.21 -10.51
CA ALA A 6 -2.15 5.62 -9.15
C ALA A 6 -0.88 5.80 -8.32
N LEU A 7 -0.74 6.96 -7.67
CA LEU A 7 0.33 7.24 -6.73
C LEU A 7 -0.24 7.25 -5.31
N ILE A 8 0.14 6.27 -4.49
CA ILE A 8 -0.30 6.16 -3.09
C ILE A 8 0.81 6.67 -2.17
N LEU A 9 0.55 7.79 -1.49
CA LEU A 9 1.45 8.38 -0.51
C LEU A 9 1.34 7.63 0.83
N ALA A 10 2.23 6.66 1.04
CA ALA A 10 2.23 5.75 2.20
C ALA A 10 3.34 6.05 3.23
N GLY A 11 3.93 7.26 3.21
CA GLY A 11 5.00 7.68 4.12
C GLY A 11 4.56 8.17 5.52
N GLY A 12 3.27 8.18 5.83
CA GLY A 12 2.75 8.78 7.07
C GLY A 12 3.26 8.09 8.34
N GLN A 13 3.93 8.84 9.23
CA GLN A 13 4.41 8.32 10.52
C GLN A 13 3.27 7.90 11.45
N GLY A 14 2.16 8.63 11.45
CA GLY A 14 0.99 8.29 12.26
C GLY A 14 1.14 8.58 13.74
N GLU A 15 1.89 9.60 14.14
CA GLU A 15 2.20 9.94 15.54
C GLU A 15 1.01 9.89 16.51
N ARG A 16 -0.18 10.33 16.05
CA ARG A 16 -1.43 10.31 16.83
C ARG A 16 -1.95 8.90 17.16
N LEU A 17 -1.44 7.86 16.49
CA LEU A 17 -1.76 6.45 16.79
C LEU A 17 -0.83 5.86 17.84
N SER A 18 0.15 6.62 18.34
CA SER A 18 1.04 6.23 19.44
C SER A 18 1.65 4.84 19.20
N LEU A 19 1.54 3.94 20.19
CA LEU A 19 2.08 2.57 20.20
C LEU A 19 1.78 1.76 18.92
N LEU A 20 0.64 1.99 18.26
CA LEU A 20 0.28 1.28 17.04
C LEU A 20 1.20 1.61 15.84
N SER A 21 1.80 2.80 15.86
CA SER A 21 2.71 3.31 14.81
C SER A 21 4.18 3.33 15.22
N GLN A 22 4.51 2.88 16.43
CA GLN A 22 5.86 2.94 17.00
C GLN A 22 6.89 2.04 16.29
N LYS A 23 6.46 1.08 15.46
CA LYS A 23 7.37 0.18 14.73
C LYS A 23 7.02 0.01 13.26
N ARG A 24 6.06 0.77 12.75
CA ARG A 24 5.51 0.64 11.40
C ARG A 24 4.93 1.96 10.91
N ALA A 25 4.95 2.18 9.60
CA ALA A 25 4.21 3.27 8.99
C ALA A 25 2.71 3.16 9.29
N LYS A 26 1.99 4.30 9.36
CA LYS A 26 0.53 4.32 9.54
C LYS A 26 -0.22 3.39 8.58
N PRO A 27 0.12 3.32 7.26
CA PRO A 27 -0.58 2.42 6.34
C PRO A 27 -0.42 0.93 6.65
N ALA A 28 0.62 0.55 7.41
CA ALA A 28 0.88 -0.82 7.84
C ALA A 28 0.18 -1.20 9.17
N VAL A 29 -0.61 -0.31 9.76
CA VAL A 29 -1.37 -0.60 10.98
C VAL A 29 -2.49 -1.59 10.65
N PRO A 30 -2.66 -2.67 11.44
CA PRO A 30 -3.78 -3.61 11.29
C PRO A 30 -5.15 -2.93 11.44
N PHE A 31 -6.12 -3.38 10.67
CA PHE A 31 -7.49 -2.88 10.66
C PHE A 31 -8.48 -4.03 10.50
N ALA A 32 -9.57 -4.01 11.28
CA ALA A 32 -10.66 -4.99 11.21
C ALA A 32 -10.20 -6.48 11.26
N GLY A 33 -9.15 -6.77 12.04
CA GLY A 33 -8.68 -8.14 12.34
C GLY A 33 -7.88 -8.85 11.24
N LYS A 34 -8.05 -8.50 9.96
CA LYS A 34 -7.36 -9.17 8.84
C LYS A 34 -6.64 -8.23 7.88
N TYR A 35 -7.01 -6.95 7.87
CA TYR A 35 -6.53 -5.99 6.88
C TYR A 35 -5.47 -5.07 7.48
N ARG A 36 -4.91 -4.22 6.64
CA ARG A 36 -4.17 -3.02 6.99
C ARG A 36 -4.79 -1.82 6.30
N ILE A 37 -4.50 -0.62 6.80
CA ILE A 37 -5.06 0.62 6.25
C ILE A 37 -4.77 0.77 4.75
N ILE A 38 -3.60 0.34 4.28
CA ILE A 38 -3.22 0.40 2.85
C ILE A 38 -4.14 -0.42 1.94
N ASP A 39 -4.75 -1.49 2.44
CA ASP A 39 -5.53 -2.44 1.65
C ASP A 39 -6.72 -1.76 0.99
N PHE A 40 -7.29 -0.74 1.63
CA PHE A 40 -8.42 0.03 1.11
C PHE A 40 -8.02 0.83 -0.13
N ALA A 41 -6.87 1.49 -0.11
CA ALA A 41 -6.39 2.27 -1.25
C ALA A 41 -6.05 1.36 -2.43
N LEU A 42 -5.37 0.24 -2.17
CA LEU A 42 -5.04 -0.75 -3.20
C LEU A 42 -6.30 -1.39 -3.81
N SER A 43 -7.25 -1.81 -2.96
CA SER A 43 -8.51 -2.39 -3.41
C SER A 43 -9.35 -1.39 -4.20
N ASN A 44 -9.36 -0.11 -3.81
CA ASN A 44 -10.04 0.93 -4.57
C ASN A 44 -9.42 1.10 -5.96
N CYS A 45 -8.08 1.05 -6.09
CA CYS A 45 -7.42 1.13 -7.40
C CYS A 45 -7.86 -0.03 -8.30
N VAL A 46 -7.75 -1.26 -7.79
CA VAL A 46 -8.08 -2.47 -8.56
C VAL A 46 -9.57 -2.56 -8.91
N ASN A 47 -10.45 -2.27 -7.96
CA ASN A 47 -11.91 -2.24 -8.20
C ASN A 47 -12.32 -1.13 -9.19
N SER A 48 -11.48 -0.11 -9.37
CA SER A 48 -11.68 0.95 -10.37
C SER A 48 -11.01 0.64 -11.72
N GLY A 49 -10.43 -0.55 -11.90
CA GLY A 49 -9.71 -0.94 -13.11
C GLY A 49 -8.35 -0.26 -13.28
N ILE A 50 -7.79 0.32 -12.21
CA ILE A 50 -6.44 0.91 -12.22
C ILE A 50 -5.44 -0.19 -11.84
N ALA A 51 -4.71 -0.66 -12.84
CA ALA A 51 -3.77 -1.77 -12.72
C ALA A 51 -2.29 -1.33 -12.59
N ASP A 52 -2.01 -0.03 -12.64
CA ASP A 52 -0.67 0.52 -12.52
C ASP A 52 -0.61 1.40 -11.27
N VAL A 53 0.11 0.94 -10.24
CA VAL A 53 0.07 1.52 -8.90
C VAL A 53 1.47 1.65 -8.34
N ALA A 54 1.87 2.86 -7.98
CA ALA A 54 3.11 3.14 -7.26
C ALA A 54 2.81 3.54 -5.81
N VAL A 55 3.44 2.87 -4.86
CA VAL A 55 3.33 3.15 -3.42
C VAL A 55 4.61 3.81 -2.95
N LEU A 56 4.50 5.09 -2.59
CA LEU A 56 5.59 5.93 -2.12
C LEU A 56 5.69 5.80 -0.60
N THR A 57 6.75 5.15 -0.14
CA THR A 57 7.01 4.88 1.28
C THR A 57 8.16 5.74 1.78
N GLN A 58 8.29 5.90 3.11
CA GLN A 58 9.38 6.71 3.67
C GLN A 58 9.75 6.20 5.07
N TYR A 59 8.86 6.39 6.05
CA TYR A 59 9.15 6.05 7.43
C TYR A 59 8.83 4.58 7.75
N ARG A 60 9.78 3.86 8.34
CA ARG A 60 9.63 2.46 8.79
C ARG A 60 8.83 1.58 7.80
N PRO A 61 9.27 1.47 6.54
CA PRO A 61 8.47 0.87 5.47
C PRO A 61 8.50 -0.66 5.45
N HIS A 62 9.48 -1.30 6.09
CA HIS A 62 9.68 -2.76 6.04
C HIS A 62 8.40 -3.57 6.22
N SER A 63 7.66 -3.35 7.31
CA SER A 63 6.42 -4.11 7.55
C SER A 63 5.34 -3.85 6.50
N LEU A 64 5.33 -2.65 5.88
CA LEU A 64 4.42 -2.32 4.79
C LEU A 64 4.83 -3.04 3.50
N HIS A 65 6.12 -3.01 3.16
CA HIS A 65 6.67 -3.70 2.00
C HIS A 65 6.44 -5.20 2.10
N ASP A 66 6.69 -5.83 3.25
CA ASP A 66 6.45 -7.26 3.47
C ASP A 66 4.98 -7.64 3.26
N HIS A 67 4.06 -6.77 3.69
CA HIS A 67 2.61 -7.00 3.55
C HIS A 67 2.15 -6.89 2.09
N ILE A 68 2.69 -5.92 1.36
CA ILE A 68 2.35 -5.72 -0.05
C ILE A 68 3.02 -6.80 -0.92
N GLY A 69 4.29 -7.10 -0.63
CA GLY A 69 5.11 -8.01 -1.41
C GLY A 69 5.11 -7.64 -2.89
N ILE A 70 4.85 -8.62 -3.74
CA ILE A 70 4.70 -8.45 -5.20
C ILE A 70 3.29 -8.02 -5.63
N GLY A 71 2.37 -7.74 -4.69
CA GLY A 71 1.02 -7.28 -5.01
C GLY A 71 0.01 -8.38 -5.40
N LYS A 72 0.38 -9.65 -5.26
CA LYS A 72 -0.45 -10.82 -5.63
C LYS A 72 -1.88 -10.82 -5.07
N PRO A 73 -2.15 -10.42 -3.81
CA PRO A 73 -3.53 -10.38 -3.29
C PRO A 73 -4.47 -9.45 -4.05
N TRP A 74 -3.92 -8.48 -4.79
CA TRP A 74 -4.65 -7.51 -5.60
C TRP A 74 -4.48 -7.76 -7.10
N ASP A 75 -3.92 -8.90 -7.51
CA ASP A 75 -3.59 -9.20 -8.90
C ASP A 75 -2.70 -8.12 -9.54
N LEU A 76 -1.80 -7.53 -8.73
CA LEU A 76 -0.83 -6.52 -9.15
C LEU A 76 0.57 -7.09 -9.43
N ASP A 77 0.74 -8.42 -9.39
CA ASP A 77 1.98 -9.14 -9.76
C ASP A 77 2.08 -9.38 -11.28
N ARG A 78 1.78 -8.35 -12.07
CA ARG A 78 1.66 -8.42 -13.53
C ARG A 78 2.99 -8.11 -14.22
N GLN A 79 3.18 -8.65 -15.42
CA GLN A 79 4.35 -8.28 -16.26
C GLN A 79 4.24 -6.88 -16.87
N LYS A 80 3.01 -6.37 -17.07
CA LYS A 80 2.73 -5.04 -17.62
C LYS A 80 1.82 -4.28 -16.66
N GLY A 81 2.29 -3.13 -16.17
CA GLY A 81 1.72 -2.45 -15.01
C GLY A 81 2.09 -3.19 -13.72
N GLY A 82 1.19 -3.18 -12.74
CA GLY A 82 1.36 -3.84 -11.46
C GLY A 82 1.70 -2.87 -10.34
N ILE A 83 2.30 -3.40 -9.27
CA ILE A 83 2.68 -2.61 -8.11
C ILE A 83 4.17 -2.25 -8.13
N HIS A 84 4.46 -0.99 -7.85
CA HIS A 84 5.81 -0.47 -7.67
C HIS A 84 5.97 0.06 -6.25
N LEU A 85 6.88 -0.53 -5.48
CA LEU A 85 7.26 -0.02 -4.16
C LEU A 85 8.45 0.94 -4.31
N LEU A 86 8.24 2.20 -3.95
CA LEU A 86 9.24 3.25 -4.06
C LEU A 86 9.56 3.81 -2.67
N GLN A 87 10.83 4.15 -2.42
CA GLN A 87 11.32 4.67 -1.15
C GLN A 87 12.19 5.90 -1.36
#